data_AF-A0A8K0P332-F1
#
_entry.id   AF-A0A8K0P332-F1
#
_cell.length_a   1.000
_cell.length_b   1.000
_cell.length_c   1.000
_cell.angle_alpha   90.00
_cell.angle_beta   90.00
_cell.angle_gamma   90.00
#
_symmetry.space_group_name_H-M   'P 1'
#
loop_
_entity.id
_entity.type
_entity.pdbx_description
1 polymer ?
#
loop_
_entity_poly.entity_id
_entity_poly.type
_entity_poly.pdbx_seq_one_letter_code
_entity_poly.pdbx_strand_id
1 'polypeptide(L)'
;MSCEVIAGLCAANLYFLLRSQRKEEKKRKRWWMRKALLESTSYGDRLMSELKLEDGAGFRNFTRMSPNDFETLLLMIGGKIPRKNTTLRQSIPPSIRLAVTLRFLASGDSYTSLIISKQSISEIVPEVCQAIIASLKQYVKMPKTSNQWKKIAHNFLNRWNFPHCIGSIDGKHIHIIAPECSGSLYFNYKGTHSIVLMAVADSNYNVIYADVGCQGRISDGGVFQHTSLYKQIQRRTLQLPDAEALPSREKLIPFVFVADDAFALSENIMKPYPGHKPGSSSPERVFNYRLSRARRIIENVSLEKSFLWNTIADEFWVRWQFPNCIGASDGKHIAIQAPKSSRSLYWNYKKTYSIVLLALVDPCYNFIMVDVGGYGKKL
;
A
#
# COMPACT_ATOMS: atom_id res chain seq x y z
N MET A 1 47.20 -61.74 -28.24
CA MET A 1 46.45 -60.60 -27.65
C MET A 1 46.44 -60.81 -26.15
N SER A 2 46.96 -59.85 -25.37
CA SER A 2 46.92 -59.92 -23.91
C SER A 2 45.47 -59.90 -23.43
N CYS A 3 45.18 -60.60 -22.32
CA CYS A 3 43.84 -60.64 -21.72
C CYS A 3 43.24 -59.24 -21.45
N GLU A 4 44.10 -58.24 -21.25
CA GLU A 4 43.71 -56.84 -21.07
C GLU A 4 43.03 -56.24 -22.31
N VAL A 5 43.47 -56.59 -23.51
CA VAL A 5 42.89 -56.08 -24.77
C VAL A 5 41.49 -56.67 -24.98
N ILE A 6 41.29 -57.94 -24.62
CA ILE A 6 40.00 -58.62 -24.73
C ILE A 6 39.01 -58.05 -23.69
N ALA A 7 39.47 -57.81 -22.46
CA ALA A 7 38.67 -57.17 -21.42
C ALA A 7 38.23 -55.74 -21.82
N GLY A 8 39.14 -54.96 -22.44
CA GLY A 8 38.84 -53.63 -22.96
C GLY A 8 37.79 -53.63 -24.07
N LEU A 9 37.87 -54.56 -25.02
CA LEU A 9 36.89 -54.71 -26.10
C LEU A 9 35.51 -55.15 -25.59
N CYS A 10 35.47 -56.07 -24.62
CA CYS A 10 34.22 -56.50 -23.99
C CYS A 10 33.56 -55.35 -23.21
N ALA A 11 34.34 -54.55 -22.48
CA ALA A 11 33.81 -53.39 -21.75
C ALA A 11 33.28 -52.30 -22.70
N ALA A 12 33.97 -52.05 -23.82
CA ALA A 12 33.52 -51.11 -24.83
C ALA A 12 32.21 -51.57 -25.50
N ASN A 13 32.11 -52.84 -25.88
CA ASN A 13 30.88 -53.41 -26.45
C ASN A 13 29.71 -53.38 -25.46
N LEU A 14 29.95 -53.67 -24.18
CA LEU A 14 28.93 -53.56 -23.13
C LEU A 14 28.47 -52.11 -22.96
N TYR A 15 29.39 -51.14 -23.01
CA TYR A 15 29.06 -49.72 -22.96
C TYR A 15 28.20 -49.28 -24.16
N PHE A 16 28.54 -49.71 -25.38
CA PHE A 16 27.74 -49.40 -26.57
C PHE A 16 26.37 -50.10 -26.56
N LEU A 17 26.29 -51.34 -26.09
CA LEU A 17 25.02 -52.06 -25.90
C LEU A 17 24.12 -51.34 -24.88
N LEU A 18 24.65 -50.98 -23.72
CA LEU A 18 23.92 -50.21 -22.69
C LEU A 18 23.49 -48.83 -23.20
N ARG A 19 24.31 -48.19 -24.06
CA ARG A 19 23.97 -46.90 -24.68
C ARG A 19 22.90 -47.04 -25.78
N SER A 20 22.88 -48.14 -26.53
CA SER A 20 21.84 -48.42 -27.53
C SER A 20 20.48 -48.79 -26.90
N GLN A 21 20.50 -49.43 -25.72
CA GLN A 21 19.30 -49.76 -24.95
C GLN A 21 18.73 -48.55 -24.19
N ARG A 22 19.55 -47.52 -23.93
CA ARG A 22 19.05 -46.18 -23.60
C ARG A 22 18.47 -45.51 -24.86
N LYS A 23 17.35 -46.04 -25.36
CA LYS A 23 16.41 -45.21 -26.12
C LYS A 23 16.14 -43.99 -25.25
N GLU A 24 16.47 -42.79 -25.73
CA GLU A 24 15.95 -41.57 -25.14
C GLU A 24 14.43 -41.73 -25.08
N GLU A 25 13.90 -42.01 -23.88
CA GLU A 25 12.51 -41.74 -23.61
C GLU A 25 12.33 -40.26 -23.87
N LYS A 26 11.90 -39.90 -25.09
CA LYS A 26 11.49 -38.55 -25.42
C LYS A 26 10.47 -38.18 -24.38
N LYS A 27 10.89 -37.39 -23.38
CA LYS A 27 10.02 -36.86 -22.33
C LYS A 27 8.76 -36.39 -23.03
N ARG A 28 7.62 -37.01 -22.69
CA ARG A 28 6.30 -36.62 -23.23
C ARG A 28 6.27 -35.09 -23.24
N LYS A 29 6.13 -34.50 -24.45
CA LYS A 29 6.13 -33.04 -24.60
C LYS A 29 5.17 -32.49 -23.55
N ARG A 30 5.72 -31.71 -22.63
CA ARG A 30 4.95 -31.05 -21.58
C ARG A 30 3.83 -30.31 -22.31
N TRP A 31 2.57 -30.59 -21.96
CA TRP A 31 1.42 -29.89 -22.53
C TRP A 31 1.75 -28.39 -22.59
N TRP A 32 1.67 -27.80 -23.78
CA TRP A 32 2.06 -26.41 -24.01
C TRP A 32 1.28 -25.45 -23.09
N MET A 33 0.07 -25.84 -22.70
CA MET A 33 -0.75 -25.18 -21.70
C MET A 33 -1.49 -26.24 -20.86
N ARG A 34 -1.65 -26.02 -19.54
CA ARG A 34 -2.47 -26.90 -18.68
C ARG A 34 -3.94 -26.74 -19.06
N LYS A 35 -4.73 -27.82 -19.06
CA LYS A 35 -6.17 -27.79 -19.37
C LYS A 35 -6.95 -26.80 -18.49
N ALA A 36 -6.61 -26.74 -17.19
CA ALA A 36 -7.15 -25.76 -16.25
C ALA A 36 -6.88 -24.29 -16.63
N LEU A 37 -5.80 -23.99 -17.37
CA LEU A 37 -5.51 -22.62 -17.85
C LEU A 37 -6.32 -22.27 -19.11
N LEU A 38 -6.65 -23.24 -19.96
CA LEU A 38 -7.59 -23.06 -21.07
C LEU A 38 -9.01 -22.76 -20.54
N GLU A 39 -9.42 -23.48 -19.50
CA GLU A 39 -10.67 -23.25 -18.77
C GLU A 39 -10.63 -21.96 -17.92
N SER A 40 -9.44 -21.52 -17.47
CA SER A 40 -9.28 -20.28 -16.70
C SER A 40 -9.64 -19.00 -17.48
N THR A 41 -9.51 -19.02 -18.81
CA THR A 41 -9.90 -17.90 -19.66
C THR A 41 -11.42 -17.71 -19.68
N SER A 42 -12.18 -18.81 -19.77
CA SER A 42 -13.66 -18.75 -19.65
C SER A 42 -14.12 -18.51 -18.21
N TYR A 43 -13.35 -18.97 -17.22
CA TYR A 43 -13.59 -18.71 -15.80
C TYR A 43 -13.29 -17.25 -15.41
N GLY A 44 -12.26 -16.62 -15.98
CA GLY A 44 -11.95 -15.20 -15.74
C GLY A 44 -13.01 -14.27 -16.32
N ASP A 45 -13.51 -14.58 -17.52
CA ASP A 45 -14.65 -13.88 -18.10
C ASP A 45 -15.93 -14.09 -17.29
N ARG A 46 -16.20 -15.32 -16.80
CA ARG A 46 -17.32 -15.60 -15.90
C ARG A 46 -17.18 -14.90 -14.55
N LEU A 47 -16.03 -14.97 -13.89
CA LEU A 47 -15.77 -14.33 -12.60
C LEU A 47 -15.92 -12.81 -12.71
N MET A 48 -15.42 -12.18 -13.78
CA MET A 48 -15.61 -10.75 -13.97
C MET A 48 -17.05 -10.39 -14.31
N SER A 49 -17.79 -11.28 -14.97
CA SER A 49 -19.22 -11.10 -15.26
C SER A 49 -20.07 -11.27 -13.99
N GLU A 50 -19.82 -12.32 -13.21
CA GLU A 50 -20.45 -12.62 -11.92
C GLU A 50 -20.14 -11.52 -10.88
N LEU A 51 -18.87 -11.09 -10.77
CA LEU A 51 -18.49 -9.98 -9.89
C LEU A 51 -19.12 -8.64 -10.31
N LYS A 52 -19.39 -8.42 -11.60
CA LYS A 52 -20.09 -7.22 -12.07
C LYS A 52 -21.61 -7.30 -11.92
N LEU A 53 -22.20 -8.50 -12.02
CA LEU A 53 -23.65 -8.74 -12.07
C LEU A 53 -24.27 -9.05 -10.70
N GLU A 54 -23.54 -9.64 -9.76
CA GLU A 54 -24.13 -10.20 -8.53
C GLU A 54 -23.75 -9.49 -7.23
N ASP A 55 -22.65 -8.72 -7.16
CA ASP A 55 -22.31 -7.98 -5.93
C ASP A 55 -21.32 -6.81 -6.14
N GLY A 56 -21.82 -5.57 -6.05
CA GLY A 56 -20.98 -4.37 -6.07
C GLY A 56 -19.96 -4.30 -4.93
N ALA A 57 -20.22 -4.95 -3.80
CA ALA A 57 -19.28 -5.04 -2.68
C ALA A 57 -18.15 -6.04 -2.98
N GLY A 58 -18.46 -7.21 -3.54
CA GLY A 58 -17.50 -8.20 -4.03
C GLY A 58 -16.52 -7.64 -5.06
N PHE A 59 -17.02 -6.91 -6.06
CA PHE A 59 -16.17 -6.24 -7.05
C PHE A 59 -15.23 -5.21 -6.42
N ARG A 60 -15.75 -4.38 -5.52
CA ARG A 60 -14.97 -3.37 -4.81
C ARG A 60 -13.94 -4.00 -3.87
N ASN A 61 -14.25 -5.12 -3.24
CA ASN A 61 -13.28 -5.87 -2.43
C ASN A 61 -12.18 -6.51 -3.29
N PHE A 62 -12.53 -6.96 -4.49
CA PHE A 62 -11.57 -7.57 -5.41
C PHE A 62 -10.60 -6.54 -6.01
N THR A 63 -11.13 -5.39 -6.48
CA THR A 63 -10.37 -4.38 -7.23
C THR A 63 -9.98 -3.13 -6.43
N ARG A 64 -10.54 -2.95 -5.23
CA ARG A 64 -10.50 -1.71 -4.42
C ARG A 64 -11.08 -0.48 -5.13
N MET A 65 -11.93 -0.70 -6.12
CA MET A 65 -12.46 0.35 -7.00
C MET A 65 -13.96 0.11 -7.28
N SER A 66 -14.72 1.18 -7.51
CA SER A 66 -16.10 1.04 -7.96
C SER A 66 -16.15 0.51 -9.41
N PRO A 67 -17.22 -0.18 -9.83
CA PRO A 67 -17.37 -0.61 -11.22
C PRO A 67 -17.27 0.54 -12.24
N ASN A 68 -17.82 1.72 -11.90
CA ASN A 68 -17.79 2.91 -12.75
C ASN A 68 -16.37 3.47 -12.92
N ASP A 69 -15.61 3.56 -11.82
CA ASP A 69 -14.23 4.03 -11.87
C ASP A 69 -13.35 3.03 -12.64
N PHE A 70 -13.64 1.72 -12.50
CA PHE A 70 -12.95 0.67 -13.24
C PHE A 70 -13.17 0.80 -14.74
N GLU A 71 -14.41 1.03 -15.18
CA GLU A 71 -14.72 1.22 -16.59
C GLU A 71 -14.11 2.51 -17.13
N THR A 72 -14.14 3.59 -16.34
CA THR A 72 -13.47 4.85 -16.67
C THR A 72 -11.96 4.65 -16.87
N LEU A 73 -11.31 3.95 -15.94
CA LEU A 73 -9.89 3.64 -16.04
C LEU A 73 -9.58 2.71 -17.23
N LEU A 74 -10.43 1.70 -17.45
CA LEU A 74 -10.31 0.77 -18.57
C LEU A 74 -10.39 1.49 -19.92
N LEU A 75 -11.27 2.49 -20.06
CA LEU A 75 -11.36 3.33 -21.26
C LEU A 75 -10.08 4.16 -21.46
N MET A 76 -9.49 4.70 -20.38
CA MET A 76 -8.26 5.50 -20.47
C MET A 76 -7.03 4.66 -20.88
N ILE A 77 -6.93 3.43 -20.38
CA ILE A 77 -5.76 2.58 -20.62
C ILE A 77 -5.95 1.57 -21.74
N GLY A 78 -7.18 1.29 -22.17
CA GLY A 78 -7.51 0.17 -23.07
C GLY A 78 -6.73 0.20 -24.38
N GLY A 79 -6.51 1.39 -24.95
CA GLY A 79 -5.68 1.58 -26.14
C GLY A 79 -4.16 1.46 -25.91
N LYS A 80 -3.71 1.51 -24.66
CA LYS A 80 -2.29 1.46 -24.24
C LYS A 80 -1.82 0.07 -23.81
N ILE A 81 -2.74 -0.89 -23.66
CA ILE A 81 -2.43 -2.30 -23.33
C ILE A 81 -2.78 -3.26 -24.49
N PRO A 82 -2.31 -3.00 -25.73
CA PRO A 82 -2.71 -3.77 -26.88
C PRO A 82 -2.11 -5.18 -26.83
N ARG A 83 -2.94 -6.19 -27.10
CA ARG A 83 -2.43 -7.48 -27.59
C ARG A 83 -3.29 -7.98 -28.74
N LYS A 84 -2.61 -8.57 -29.71
CA LYS A 84 -3.22 -9.21 -30.88
C LYS A 84 -3.51 -10.67 -30.54
N ASN A 85 -4.67 -11.15 -30.96
CA ASN A 85 -4.90 -12.58 -31.04
C ASN A 85 -3.87 -13.20 -31.99
N THR A 86 -3.27 -14.31 -31.57
CA THR A 86 -2.41 -15.10 -32.45
C THR A 86 -3.17 -16.32 -32.91
N THR A 87 -2.74 -16.95 -34.00
CA THR A 87 -3.29 -18.23 -34.48
C THR A 87 -3.20 -19.35 -33.43
N LEU A 88 -2.33 -19.22 -32.42
CA LEU A 88 -2.11 -20.21 -31.38
C LEU A 88 -2.80 -19.88 -30.03
N ARG A 89 -3.17 -18.62 -29.79
CA ARG A 89 -3.76 -18.18 -28.52
C ARG A 89 -4.56 -16.89 -28.68
N GLN A 90 -5.74 -16.86 -28.04
CA GLN A 90 -6.46 -15.61 -27.77
C GLN A 90 -5.69 -14.77 -26.74
N SER A 91 -5.60 -13.47 -26.98
CA SER A 91 -4.98 -12.54 -26.03
C SER A 91 -5.90 -12.36 -24.81
N ILE A 92 -5.30 -12.22 -23.63
CA ILE A 92 -6.05 -11.90 -22.42
C ILE A 92 -6.67 -10.49 -22.59
N PRO A 93 -8.00 -10.33 -22.43
CA PRO A 93 -8.68 -9.06 -22.60
C PRO A 93 -8.13 -7.94 -21.71
N PRO A 94 -8.14 -6.66 -22.16
CA PRO A 94 -7.76 -5.50 -21.36
C PRO A 94 -8.43 -5.42 -19.99
N SER A 95 -9.71 -5.78 -19.91
CA SER A 95 -10.50 -5.82 -18.67
C SER A 95 -9.91 -6.79 -17.64
N ILE A 96 -9.60 -8.02 -18.06
CA ILE A 96 -8.99 -9.02 -17.19
C ILE A 96 -7.58 -8.60 -16.76
N ARG A 97 -6.79 -8.05 -17.69
CA ARG A 97 -5.43 -7.56 -17.38
C ARG A 97 -5.46 -6.48 -16.30
N LEU A 98 -6.40 -5.53 -16.42
CA LEU A 98 -6.61 -4.50 -15.41
C LEU A 98 -7.06 -5.10 -14.08
N ALA A 99 -8.08 -5.97 -14.09
CA ALA A 99 -8.63 -6.56 -12.87
C ALA A 99 -7.59 -7.38 -12.10
N VAL A 100 -6.80 -8.20 -12.78
CA VAL A 100 -5.72 -9.00 -12.17
C VAL A 100 -4.62 -8.10 -11.60
N THR A 101 -4.28 -7.02 -12.31
CA THR A 101 -3.31 -6.05 -11.81
C THR A 101 -3.81 -5.33 -10.56
N LEU A 102 -5.05 -4.84 -10.57
CA LEU A 102 -5.66 -4.19 -9.41
C LEU A 102 -5.77 -5.16 -8.23
N ARG A 103 -6.15 -6.42 -8.47
CA ARG A 103 -6.20 -7.44 -7.43
C ARG A 103 -4.82 -7.66 -6.79
N PHE A 104 -3.78 -7.77 -7.61
CA PHE A 104 -2.41 -7.92 -7.12
C PHE A 104 -1.97 -6.71 -6.28
N LEU A 105 -2.24 -5.49 -6.77
CA LEU A 105 -1.93 -4.26 -6.04
C LEU A 105 -2.73 -4.12 -4.73
N ALA A 106 -3.95 -4.64 -4.70
CA ALA A 106 -4.86 -4.56 -3.57
C ALA A 106 -4.57 -5.57 -2.46
N SER A 107 -4.10 -6.78 -2.78
CA SER A 107 -3.84 -7.83 -1.79
C SER A 107 -2.36 -8.00 -1.45
N GLY A 108 -1.45 -7.61 -2.35
CA GLY A 108 -0.02 -7.90 -2.20
C GLY A 108 0.32 -9.40 -2.26
N ASP A 109 -0.61 -10.24 -2.72
CA ASP A 109 -0.42 -11.69 -2.77
C ASP A 109 0.60 -12.13 -3.83
N SER A 110 1.12 -13.34 -3.68
CA SER A 110 1.94 -14.00 -4.71
C SER A 110 1.18 -14.15 -6.04
N TYR A 111 1.88 -14.04 -7.18
CA TYR A 111 1.30 -14.32 -8.50
C TYR A 111 0.70 -15.72 -8.63
N THR A 112 1.07 -16.67 -7.77
CA THR A 112 0.54 -18.04 -7.77
C THR A 112 -0.88 -18.18 -7.24
N SER A 113 -1.39 -17.21 -6.48
CA SER A 113 -2.78 -17.24 -5.99
C SER A 113 -3.79 -16.71 -7.01
N LEU A 114 -3.31 -16.23 -8.17
CA LEU A 114 -4.13 -15.62 -9.20
C LEU A 114 -4.46 -16.63 -10.31
N ILE A 115 -5.60 -16.42 -10.97
CA ILE A 115 -6.23 -17.37 -11.90
C ILE A 115 -5.41 -17.55 -13.21
N ILE A 116 -4.43 -16.69 -13.47
CA ILE A 116 -3.61 -16.66 -14.68
C ILE A 116 -2.20 -17.21 -14.38
N SER A 117 -1.50 -17.74 -15.40
CA SER A 117 -0.12 -18.20 -15.22
C SER A 117 0.80 -17.08 -14.72
N LYS A 118 1.64 -17.40 -13.73
CA LYS A 118 2.60 -16.47 -13.12
C LYS A 118 3.47 -15.73 -14.14
N GLN A 119 3.87 -16.39 -15.23
CA GLN A 119 4.67 -15.80 -16.30
C GLN A 119 3.91 -14.72 -17.06
N SER A 120 2.61 -14.92 -17.30
CA SER A 120 1.80 -13.89 -17.95
C SER A 120 1.59 -12.71 -16.99
N ILE A 121 1.31 -12.98 -15.71
CA ILE A 121 1.09 -11.92 -14.71
C ILE A 121 2.34 -11.06 -14.52
N SER A 122 3.53 -11.67 -14.50
CA SER A 122 4.78 -10.92 -14.38
C SER A 122 5.05 -9.96 -15.53
N GLU A 123 4.46 -10.20 -16.71
CA GLU A 123 4.49 -9.23 -17.83
C GLU A 123 3.33 -8.23 -17.75
N ILE A 124 2.12 -8.71 -17.43
CA ILE A 124 0.90 -7.91 -17.43
C ILE A 124 0.96 -6.80 -16.38
N VAL A 125 1.38 -7.12 -15.16
CA VAL A 125 1.35 -6.16 -14.04
C VAL A 125 2.20 -4.92 -14.32
N PRO A 126 3.49 -5.03 -14.71
CA PRO A 126 4.29 -3.85 -15.05
C PRO A 126 3.72 -3.06 -16.24
N GLU A 127 3.25 -3.74 -17.29
CA GLU A 127 2.68 -3.12 -18.49
C GLU A 127 1.43 -2.28 -18.14
N VAL A 128 0.50 -2.86 -17.36
CA VAL A 128 -0.71 -2.17 -16.90
C VAL A 128 -0.36 -1.04 -15.95
N CYS A 129 0.56 -1.22 -15.00
CA CYS A 129 1.02 -0.16 -14.11
C CYS A 129 1.60 1.04 -14.88
N GLN A 130 2.41 0.80 -15.92
CA GLN A 130 2.93 1.86 -16.77
C GLN A 130 1.81 2.60 -17.52
N ALA A 131 0.82 1.88 -18.06
CA ALA A 131 -0.32 2.47 -18.73
C ALA A 131 -1.19 3.31 -17.78
N ILE A 132 -1.39 2.85 -16.54
CA ILE A 132 -2.09 3.60 -15.47
C ILE A 132 -1.31 4.88 -15.16
N ILE A 133 0.00 4.79 -14.88
CA ILE A 133 0.83 5.95 -14.58
C ILE A 133 0.78 6.96 -15.74
N ALA A 134 0.96 6.51 -16.98
CA ALA A 134 0.92 7.37 -18.15
C ALA A 134 -0.44 8.08 -18.36
N SER A 135 -1.53 7.47 -17.90
CA SER A 135 -2.88 8.04 -18.03
C SER A 135 -3.27 8.93 -16.86
N LEU A 136 -2.84 8.58 -15.65
CA LEU A 136 -3.21 9.26 -14.41
C LEU A 136 -2.22 10.34 -13.97
N LYS A 137 -0.98 10.36 -14.50
CA LYS A 137 0.05 11.36 -14.16
C LYS A 137 -0.46 12.80 -14.32
N GLN A 138 -1.34 13.04 -15.26
CA GLN A 138 -1.92 14.37 -15.48
C GLN A 138 -2.84 14.83 -14.33
N TYR A 139 -3.33 13.97 -13.45
CA TYR A 139 -4.21 14.39 -12.36
C TYR A 139 -3.44 14.88 -11.12
N VAL A 140 -2.20 14.45 -10.94
CA VAL A 140 -1.30 14.93 -9.88
C VAL A 140 -0.62 16.21 -10.36
N LYS A 141 -1.26 17.36 -10.11
CA LYS A 141 -0.74 18.67 -10.51
C LYS A 141 -0.51 19.56 -9.31
N MET A 142 0.71 20.10 -9.25
CA MET A 142 1.01 21.22 -8.36
C MET A 142 0.37 22.51 -8.87
N PRO A 143 -0.14 23.35 -7.95
CA PRO A 143 -0.53 24.72 -8.28
C PRO A 143 0.61 25.49 -8.93
N LYS A 144 0.29 26.28 -9.95
CA LYS A 144 1.27 27.05 -10.73
C LYS A 144 1.31 28.53 -10.40
N THR A 145 0.31 29.02 -9.68
CA THR A 145 0.10 30.46 -9.43
C THR A 145 -0.20 30.69 -7.95
N SER A 146 0.21 31.85 -7.44
CA SER A 146 -0.08 32.30 -6.07
C SER A 146 -1.58 32.20 -5.72
N ASN A 147 -2.48 32.59 -6.64
CA ASN A 147 -3.93 32.50 -6.40
C ASN A 147 -4.44 31.07 -6.18
N GLN A 148 -3.88 30.08 -6.87
CA GLN A 148 -4.24 28.68 -6.65
C GLN A 148 -3.73 28.18 -5.29
N TRP A 149 -2.54 28.60 -4.87
CA TRP A 149 -2.03 28.31 -3.52
C TRP A 149 -2.90 28.95 -2.43
N LYS A 150 -3.30 30.21 -2.60
CA LYS A 150 -4.23 30.90 -1.69
C LYS A 150 -5.57 30.17 -1.58
N LYS A 151 -6.07 29.61 -2.68
CA LYS A 151 -7.30 28.80 -2.67
C LYS A 151 -7.14 27.55 -1.80
N ILE A 152 -6.00 26.86 -1.88
CA ILE A 152 -5.70 25.71 -1.01
C ILE A 152 -5.63 26.15 0.45
N ALA A 153 -4.91 27.23 0.74
CA ALA A 153 -4.79 27.78 2.09
C ALA A 153 -6.12 28.19 2.71
N HIS A 154 -6.99 28.81 1.93
CA HIS A 154 -8.34 29.16 2.35
C HIS A 154 -9.18 27.91 2.66
N ASN A 155 -9.07 26.86 1.86
CA ASN A 155 -9.77 25.60 2.13
C ASN A 155 -9.23 24.90 3.39
N PHE A 156 -7.92 24.97 3.64
CA PHE A 156 -7.33 24.47 4.89
C PHE A 156 -7.81 25.23 6.12
N LEU A 157 -7.94 26.55 6.01
CA LEU A 157 -8.52 27.37 7.07
C LEU A 157 -9.97 26.93 7.36
N ASN A 158 -10.80 26.82 6.33
CA ASN A 158 -12.23 26.54 6.50
C ASN A 158 -12.51 25.11 7.01
N ARG A 159 -11.77 24.11 6.53
CA ARG A 159 -12.02 22.69 6.87
C ARG A 159 -11.24 22.22 8.10
N TRP A 160 -9.99 22.65 8.20
CA TRP A 160 -9.02 22.11 9.15
C TRP A 160 -8.60 23.11 10.22
N ASN A 161 -9.12 24.34 10.17
CA ASN A 161 -8.81 25.41 11.10
C ASN A 161 -7.29 25.70 11.16
N PHE A 162 -6.60 25.56 10.03
CA PHE A 162 -5.18 25.85 9.92
C PHE A 162 -4.94 26.90 8.83
N PRO A 163 -4.71 28.17 9.19
CA PRO A 163 -4.49 29.24 8.22
C PRO A 163 -3.16 29.06 7.49
N HIS A 164 -3.08 29.58 6.27
CA HIS A 164 -1.85 29.62 5.44
C HIS A 164 -1.22 28.24 5.14
N CYS A 165 -1.92 27.14 5.42
CA CYS A 165 -1.47 25.80 5.05
C CYS A 165 -1.67 25.57 3.55
N ILE A 166 -0.59 25.35 2.82
CA ILE A 166 -0.63 25.10 1.38
C ILE A 166 -0.54 23.61 1.01
N GLY A 167 -0.40 22.75 1.99
CA GLY A 167 -0.42 21.30 1.80
C GLY A 167 0.13 20.55 3.01
N SER A 168 -0.23 19.29 3.09
CA SER A 168 0.31 18.37 4.09
C SER A 168 1.32 17.43 3.45
N ILE A 169 2.52 17.35 4.01
CA ILE A 169 3.64 16.54 3.51
C ILE A 169 3.89 15.37 4.45
N ASP A 170 4.10 14.19 3.87
CA ASP A 170 4.52 13.01 4.63
C ASP A 170 5.31 12.02 3.76
N GLY A 171 6.21 11.29 4.41
CA GLY A 171 7.01 10.23 3.83
C GLY A 171 6.45 8.86 4.19
N LYS A 172 6.45 7.94 3.21
CA LYS A 172 6.08 6.54 3.43
C LYS A 172 7.16 5.60 2.94
N HIS A 173 7.62 4.74 3.84
CA HIS A 173 8.49 3.62 3.49
C HIS A 173 7.66 2.51 2.82
N ILE A 174 7.94 2.25 1.54
CA ILE A 174 7.43 1.12 0.78
C ILE A 174 8.42 -0.03 0.95
N HIS A 175 7.98 -1.13 1.55
CA HIS A 175 8.81 -2.31 1.76
C HIS A 175 9.25 -2.91 0.43
N ILE A 176 10.53 -3.28 0.32
CA ILE A 176 11.08 -3.95 -0.84
C ILE A 176 11.90 -5.17 -0.40
N ILE A 177 12.04 -6.13 -1.30
CA ILE A 177 13.13 -7.11 -1.19
C ILE A 177 14.42 -6.38 -1.55
N ALA A 178 15.45 -6.55 -0.73
CA ALA A 178 16.75 -5.95 -0.96
C ALA A 178 17.28 -6.36 -2.35
N PRO A 179 17.64 -5.40 -3.21
CA PRO A 179 18.32 -5.72 -4.46
C PRO A 179 19.64 -6.45 -4.20
N GLU A 180 20.04 -7.33 -5.13
CA GLU A 180 21.33 -8.03 -5.03
C GLU A 180 22.47 -7.01 -4.88
N CYS A 181 23.45 -7.34 -4.02
CA CYS A 181 24.61 -6.50 -3.74
C CYS A 181 24.32 -5.08 -3.21
N SER A 182 23.11 -4.79 -2.71
CA SER A 182 22.75 -3.45 -2.21
C SER A 182 23.17 -3.16 -0.75
N GLY A 183 23.65 -4.17 -0.03
CA GLY A 183 24.08 -4.03 1.36
C GLY A 183 22.98 -3.42 2.26
N SER A 184 23.33 -2.38 3.02
CA SER A 184 22.41 -1.66 3.91
C SER A 184 21.80 -0.39 3.30
N LEU A 185 21.93 -0.16 2.00
CA LEU A 185 21.45 1.07 1.34
C LEU A 185 19.94 1.27 1.52
N TYR A 186 19.16 0.19 1.42
CA TYR A 186 17.70 0.24 1.58
C TYR A 186 17.24 -0.10 3.00
N PHE A 187 18.16 -0.48 3.89
CA PHE A 187 17.84 -0.93 5.23
C PHE A 187 17.44 0.26 6.11
N ASN A 188 16.19 0.28 6.54
CA ASN A 188 15.59 1.34 7.34
C ASN A 188 15.73 1.04 8.84
N TYR A 189 15.41 2.05 9.65
CA TYR A 189 15.42 1.94 11.12
C TYR A 189 14.42 0.92 11.69
N LYS A 190 13.43 0.50 10.89
CA LYS A 190 12.45 -0.55 11.26
C LYS A 190 12.97 -1.97 10.99
N GLY A 191 14.23 -2.13 10.62
CA GLY A 191 14.85 -3.43 10.38
C GLY A 191 14.44 -4.07 9.05
N THR A 192 13.92 -3.29 8.10
CA THR A 192 13.45 -3.79 6.80
C THR A 192 14.07 -3.01 5.64
N HIS A 193 14.07 -3.57 4.43
CA HIS A 193 14.47 -2.82 3.24
C HIS A 193 13.28 -2.04 2.68
N SER A 194 13.49 -0.79 2.29
CA SER A 194 12.42 0.06 1.75
C SER A 194 12.92 1.12 0.77
N ILE A 195 12.03 1.60 -0.09
CA ILE A 195 12.13 2.88 -0.77
C ILE A 195 11.17 3.88 -0.15
N VAL A 196 11.45 5.17 -0.26
CA VAL A 196 10.59 6.22 0.28
C VAL A 196 9.74 6.83 -0.83
N LEU A 197 8.44 6.95 -0.56
CA LEU A 197 7.46 7.77 -1.27
C LEU A 197 7.26 9.05 -0.45
N MET A 198 7.53 10.20 -1.04
CA MET A 198 7.20 11.50 -0.48
C MET A 198 5.98 12.06 -1.21
N ALA A 199 4.94 12.47 -0.49
CA ALA A 199 3.73 13.01 -1.11
C ALA A 199 3.22 14.26 -0.41
N VAL A 200 2.51 15.10 -1.17
CA VAL A 200 1.80 16.28 -0.66
C VAL A 200 0.34 16.21 -1.04
N ALA A 201 -0.54 16.43 -0.07
CA ALA A 201 -1.98 16.48 -0.26
C ALA A 201 -2.54 17.88 0.03
N ASP A 202 -3.56 18.28 -0.74
CA ASP A 202 -4.35 19.47 -0.49
C ASP A 202 -5.42 19.23 0.61
N SER A 203 -6.18 20.25 0.95
CA SER A 203 -7.23 20.19 1.98
C SER A 203 -8.37 19.20 1.68
N ASN A 204 -8.46 18.69 0.45
CA ASN A 204 -9.53 17.82 -0.05
C ASN A 204 -9.02 16.39 -0.30
N TYR A 205 -7.89 16.01 0.30
CA TYR A 205 -7.28 14.69 0.13
C TYR A 205 -6.78 14.40 -1.30
N ASN A 206 -6.62 15.43 -2.15
CA ASN A 206 -6.02 15.24 -3.47
C ASN A 206 -4.51 15.27 -3.36
N VAL A 207 -3.83 14.25 -3.90
CA VAL A 207 -2.37 14.28 -4.06
C VAL A 207 -2.00 15.29 -5.14
N ILE A 208 -1.31 16.35 -4.74
CA ILE A 208 -0.83 17.40 -5.66
C ILE A 208 0.63 17.18 -6.08
N TYR A 209 1.38 16.41 -5.28
CA TYR A 209 2.77 16.05 -5.55
C TYR A 209 3.08 14.65 -5.02
N ALA A 210 3.89 13.89 -5.77
CA ALA A 210 4.45 12.62 -5.33
C ALA A 210 5.85 12.43 -5.94
N ASP A 211 6.77 11.90 -5.16
CA ASP A 211 8.14 11.57 -5.54
C ASP A 211 8.51 10.22 -4.92
N VAL A 212 9.00 9.29 -5.74
CA VAL A 212 9.26 7.89 -5.33
C VAL A 212 10.67 7.49 -5.72
N GLY A 213 11.36 6.79 -4.82
CA GLY A 213 12.58 6.06 -5.16
C GLY A 213 13.81 6.42 -4.33
N CYS A 214 13.67 7.28 -3.31
CA CYS A 214 14.76 7.52 -2.38
C CYS A 214 15.03 6.29 -1.52
N GLN A 215 16.28 6.06 -1.16
CA GLN A 215 16.71 4.92 -0.36
C GLN A 215 16.14 4.99 1.07
N GLY A 216 15.59 3.89 1.57
CA GLY A 216 14.91 3.82 2.87
C GLY A 216 15.80 3.96 4.10
N ARG A 217 17.13 4.03 3.95
CA ARG A 217 18.06 4.34 5.04
C ARG A 217 17.95 5.81 5.50
N ILE A 218 17.51 6.69 4.60
CA ILE A 218 17.46 8.13 4.83
C ILE A 218 16.15 8.48 5.56
N SER A 219 16.20 9.37 6.55
CA SER A 219 15.01 9.86 7.26
C SER A 219 14.12 10.71 6.34
N ASP A 220 12.83 10.87 6.69
CA ASP A 220 11.89 11.66 5.88
C ASP A 220 12.37 13.09 5.61
N GLY A 221 12.96 13.75 6.61
CA GLY A 221 13.60 15.05 6.45
C GLY A 221 14.79 15.05 5.49
N GLY A 222 15.61 14.00 5.48
CA GLY A 222 16.72 13.85 4.53
C GLY A 222 16.24 13.54 3.11
N VAL A 223 15.23 12.68 2.98
CA VAL A 223 14.58 12.39 1.69
C VAL A 223 14.00 13.66 1.10
N PHE A 224 13.31 14.45 1.92
CA PHE A 224 12.68 15.70 1.50
C PHE A 224 13.68 16.66 0.85
N GLN A 225 14.88 16.83 1.41
CA GLN A 225 15.91 17.71 0.86
C GLN A 225 16.37 17.33 -0.56
N HIS A 226 16.26 16.05 -0.93
CA HIS A 226 16.61 15.58 -2.27
C HIS A 226 15.47 15.71 -3.30
N THR A 227 14.24 15.95 -2.84
CA THR A 227 13.06 16.04 -3.72
C THR A 227 13.09 17.25 -4.65
N SER A 228 12.39 17.13 -5.78
CA SER A 228 12.20 18.26 -6.69
C SER A 228 11.41 19.40 -6.03
N LEU A 229 10.47 19.08 -5.14
CA LEU A 229 9.71 20.06 -4.36
C LEU A 229 10.63 20.95 -3.50
N TYR A 230 11.51 20.35 -2.69
CA TYR A 230 12.43 21.13 -1.86
C TYR A 230 13.32 22.05 -2.69
N LYS A 231 13.86 21.56 -3.82
CA LYS A 231 14.67 22.37 -4.74
C LYS A 231 13.87 23.55 -5.30
N GLN A 232 12.59 23.37 -5.61
CA GLN A 232 11.73 24.45 -6.10
C GLN A 232 11.37 25.46 -5.01
N ILE A 233 11.22 25.03 -3.74
CA ILE A 233 11.01 25.93 -2.60
C ILE A 233 12.26 26.82 -2.43
N GLN A 234 13.45 26.21 -2.36
CA GLN A 234 14.71 26.92 -2.18
C GLN A 234 15.00 27.91 -3.32
N ARG A 235 14.67 27.54 -4.57
CA ARG A 235 14.85 28.41 -5.75
C ARG A 235 13.71 29.42 -5.94
N ARG A 236 12.69 29.44 -5.07
CA ARG A 236 11.49 30.28 -5.16
C ARG A 236 10.75 30.17 -6.50
N THR A 237 10.75 28.99 -7.12
CA THR A 237 10.09 28.76 -8.43
C THR A 237 8.64 28.30 -8.32
N LEU A 238 8.16 27.96 -7.12
CA LEU A 238 6.78 27.48 -6.87
C LEU A 238 5.70 28.57 -6.94
N GLN A 239 6.08 29.84 -7.12
CA GLN A 239 5.18 30.99 -7.09
C GLN A 239 4.26 30.97 -5.86
N LEU A 240 4.85 30.71 -4.69
CA LEU A 240 4.12 30.77 -3.43
C LEU A 240 3.62 32.20 -3.19
N PRO A 241 2.49 32.37 -2.49
CA PRO A 241 2.04 33.70 -2.12
C PRO A 241 3.00 34.37 -1.16
N ASP A 242 3.09 35.71 -1.24
CA ASP A 242 3.82 36.51 -0.26
C ASP A 242 3.23 36.34 1.13
N ALA A 243 4.04 36.58 2.16
CA ALA A 243 3.61 36.48 3.53
C ALA A 243 2.46 37.47 3.81
N GLU A 244 1.42 36.99 4.49
CA GLU A 244 0.24 37.77 4.84
C GLU A 244 0.06 37.76 6.36
N ALA A 245 -0.63 38.78 6.89
CA ALA A 245 -1.00 38.80 8.28
C ALA A 245 -2.23 37.90 8.52
N LEU A 246 -2.24 37.18 9.65
CA LEU A 246 -3.45 36.46 10.07
C LEU A 246 -4.56 37.44 10.45
N PRO A 247 -5.84 37.00 10.42
CA PRO A 247 -6.94 37.81 10.93
C PRO A 247 -6.64 38.31 12.35
N SER A 248 -6.80 39.62 12.55
CA SER A 248 -6.54 40.31 13.83
C SER A 248 -5.09 40.24 14.32
N ARG A 249 -4.12 40.05 13.43
CA ARG A 249 -2.68 40.11 13.71
C ARG A 249 -2.00 41.08 12.74
N GLU A 250 -0.87 41.63 13.16
CA GLU A 250 -0.06 42.53 12.32
C GLU A 250 1.16 41.83 11.72
N LYS A 251 1.65 40.77 12.38
CA LYS A 251 2.83 40.04 11.94
C LYS A 251 2.54 39.25 10.68
N LEU A 252 3.28 39.57 9.62
CA LEU A 252 3.28 38.80 8.37
C LEU A 252 3.86 37.40 8.63
N ILE A 253 3.15 36.38 8.17
CA ILE A 253 3.59 35.00 8.26
C ILE A 253 3.53 34.33 6.89
N PRO A 254 4.53 33.50 6.54
CA PRO A 254 4.58 32.82 5.26
C PRO A 254 3.49 31.75 5.14
N PHE A 255 3.22 31.35 3.89
CA PHE A 255 2.47 30.15 3.59
C PHE A 255 3.34 28.92 3.77
N VAL A 256 2.81 27.91 4.46
CA VAL A 256 3.59 26.76 4.94
C VAL A 256 2.96 25.44 4.55
N PHE A 257 3.80 24.45 4.28
CA PHE A 257 3.42 23.05 4.30
C PHE A 257 3.52 22.52 5.74
N VAL A 258 2.55 21.73 6.15
CA VAL A 258 2.58 21.05 7.47
C VAL A 258 3.25 19.69 7.33
N ALA A 259 4.14 19.37 8.26
CA ALA A 259 4.94 18.16 8.24
C ALA A 259 5.05 17.54 9.65
N ASP A 260 5.60 16.33 9.73
CA ASP A 260 5.85 15.67 11.01
C ASP A 260 7.09 16.23 11.74
N ASP A 261 7.38 15.71 12.94
CA ASP A 261 8.51 16.19 13.74
C ASP A 261 9.89 15.83 13.16
N ALA A 262 9.97 14.84 12.28
CA ALA A 262 11.22 14.42 11.63
C ALA A 262 11.67 15.41 10.53
N PHE A 263 10.79 16.30 10.06
CA PHE A 263 11.17 17.38 9.15
C PHE A 263 11.84 18.54 9.90
N ALA A 264 12.74 19.24 9.21
CA ALA A 264 13.33 20.47 9.71
C ALA A 264 12.35 21.65 9.54
N LEU A 265 12.24 22.49 10.56
CA LEU A 265 11.50 23.76 10.48
C LEU A 265 12.19 24.69 9.46
N SER A 266 11.41 25.31 8.58
CA SER A 266 11.91 26.30 7.62
C SER A 266 10.84 27.33 7.28
N GLU A 267 11.17 28.34 6.46
CA GLU A 267 10.24 29.41 6.08
C GLU A 267 8.88 28.88 5.57
N ASN A 268 8.91 27.80 4.77
CA ASN A 268 7.69 27.20 4.19
C ASN A 268 7.38 25.80 4.74
N ILE A 269 8.07 25.30 5.77
CA ILE A 269 7.76 24.01 6.41
C ILE A 269 7.50 24.23 7.89
N MET A 270 6.32 23.82 8.34
CA MET A 270 5.88 23.92 9.72
C MET A 270 5.78 22.54 10.37
N LYS A 271 6.36 22.40 11.57
CA LYS A 271 6.39 21.16 12.35
C LYS A 271 5.86 21.39 13.78
N PRO A 272 5.45 20.35 14.52
CA PRO A 272 4.93 20.51 15.87
C PRO A 272 6.02 20.98 16.86
N TYR A 273 5.58 21.59 17.97
CA TYR A 273 6.46 21.88 19.11
C TYR A 273 6.93 20.59 19.81
N PRO A 274 8.22 20.49 20.18
CA PRO A 274 8.76 19.33 20.89
C PRO A 274 8.32 19.30 22.37
N GLY A 275 8.37 18.11 22.99
CA GLY A 275 8.20 17.95 24.44
C GLY A 275 6.76 18.08 24.94
N HIS A 276 5.97 17.00 24.81
CA HIS A 276 4.63 16.93 25.41
C HIS A 276 4.70 16.54 26.89
N LYS A 277 4.19 17.40 27.79
CA LYS A 277 3.80 17.01 29.15
C LYS A 277 2.28 16.76 29.19
N PRO A 278 1.80 15.56 29.55
CA PRO A 278 0.36 15.34 29.74
C PRO A 278 -0.15 16.23 30.89
N GLY A 279 -1.26 16.97 30.67
CA GLY A 279 -1.99 17.69 31.72
C GLY A 279 -2.04 19.22 31.64
N SER A 280 -1.34 19.88 30.71
CA SER A 280 -1.45 21.35 30.54
C SER A 280 -2.22 21.75 29.26
N SER A 281 -3.14 22.70 29.38
CA SER A 281 -3.90 23.32 28.29
C SER A 281 -3.09 24.43 27.59
N SER A 282 -1.83 24.14 27.25
CA SER A 282 -0.93 25.16 26.72
C SER A 282 -1.29 25.57 25.28
N PRO A 283 -0.99 26.82 24.86
CA PRO A 283 -1.15 27.24 23.47
C PRO A 283 -0.43 26.34 22.45
N GLU A 284 0.73 25.78 22.83
CA GLU A 284 1.51 24.83 22.01
C GLU A 284 0.75 23.53 21.80
N ARG A 285 0.01 23.05 22.81
CA ARG A 285 -0.85 21.87 22.67
C ARG A 285 -2.00 22.13 21.69
N VAL A 286 -2.64 23.29 21.77
CA VAL A 286 -3.71 23.67 20.85
C VAL A 286 -3.16 23.78 19.42
N PHE A 287 -1.97 24.37 19.27
CA PHE A 287 -1.27 24.44 17.99
C PHE A 287 -0.96 23.04 17.43
N ASN A 288 -0.30 22.18 18.22
CA ASN A 288 0.05 20.82 17.82
C ASN A 288 -1.18 19.98 17.45
N TYR A 289 -2.30 20.17 18.17
CA TYR A 289 -3.57 19.53 17.83
C TYR A 289 -4.10 19.99 16.46
N ARG A 290 -4.08 21.30 16.17
CA ARG A 290 -4.51 21.84 14.86
C ARG A 290 -3.57 21.40 13.73
N LEU A 291 -2.26 21.43 13.97
CA LEU A 291 -1.26 20.94 13.02
C LEU A 291 -1.47 19.46 12.70
N SER A 292 -1.66 18.64 13.74
CA SER A 292 -1.94 17.21 13.58
C SER A 292 -3.21 16.98 12.75
N ARG A 293 -4.28 17.76 12.97
CA ARG A 293 -5.49 17.68 12.14
C ARG A 293 -5.24 17.97 10.67
N ALA A 294 -4.48 19.01 10.34
CA ALA A 294 -4.10 19.32 8.97
C ALA A 294 -3.20 18.23 8.37
N ARG A 295 -2.32 17.64 9.20
CA ARG A 295 -1.40 16.57 8.79
C ARG A 295 -2.09 15.23 8.53
N ARG A 296 -3.16 14.91 9.27
CA ARG A 296 -3.93 13.67 9.09
C ARG A 296 -4.46 13.45 7.68
N ILE A 297 -4.55 14.51 6.87
CA ILE A 297 -4.95 14.41 5.48
C ILE A 297 -3.99 13.54 4.69
N ILE A 298 -2.69 13.86 4.71
CA ILE A 298 -1.71 13.09 3.94
C ILE A 298 -1.52 11.70 4.53
N GLU A 299 -1.64 11.53 5.86
CA GLU A 299 -1.62 10.21 6.49
C GLU A 299 -2.76 9.34 5.96
N ASN A 300 -3.97 9.90 5.84
CA ASN A 300 -5.11 9.17 5.31
C ASN A 300 -4.96 8.88 3.81
N VAL A 301 -4.34 9.75 3.02
CA VAL A 301 -4.10 9.48 1.60
C VAL A 301 -3.00 8.45 1.39
N SER A 302 -1.93 8.53 2.19
CA SER A 302 -0.73 7.70 2.08
C SER A 302 -0.89 6.32 2.72
N LEU A 303 -1.73 6.17 3.74
CA LEU A 303 -1.99 4.90 4.41
C LEU A 303 -3.15 4.15 3.74
N GLU A 304 -2.89 2.88 3.38
CA GLU A 304 -3.90 1.85 3.03
C GLU A 304 -5.00 1.65 4.08
N LYS A 305 -4.93 2.34 5.23
CA LYS A 305 -5.84 2.16 6.35
C LYS A 305 -7.09 3.05 6.25
N SER A 306 -7.02 4.25 5.65
CA SER A 306 -8.15 5.20 5.70
C SER A 306 -9.38 4.70 4.94
N PHE A 307 -9.20 4.07 3.77
CA PHE A 307 -10.31 3.61 2.94
C PHE A 307 -11.08 2.46 3.59
N LEU A 308 -10.35 1.54 4.25
CA LEU A 308 -10.97 0.44 5.00
C LEU A 308 -11.77 0.98 6.18
N TRP A 309 -11.20 1.87 7.01
CA TRP A 309 -11.87 2.40 8.20
C TRP A 309 -13.02 3.36 7.87
N ASN A 310 -12.90 4.15 6.80
CA ASN A 310 -14.00 5.01 6.34
C ASN A 310 -15.16 4.17 5.79
N THR A 311 -14.86 3.09 5.05
CA THR A 311 -15.91 2.16 4.58
C THR A 311 -16.61 1.47 5.75
N ILE A 312 -15.84 1.01 6.74
CA ILE A 312 -16.38 0.41 7.97
C ILE A 312 -17.24 1.42 8.74
N ALA A 313 -16.81 2.68 8.83
CA ALA A 313 -17.56 3.75 9.49
C ALA A 313 -18.87 4.09 8.77
N ASP A 314 -18.84 4.17 7.45
CA ASP A 314 -20.04 4.40 6.63
C ASP A 314 -21.02 3.23 6.77
N GLU A 315 -20.53 1.98 6.79
CA GLU A 315 -21.37 0.80 6.97
C GLU A 315 -21.95 0.69 8.39
N PHE A 316 -21.21 1.07 9.43
CA PHE A 316 -21.75 1.19 10.80
C PHE A 316 -22.85 2.25 10.89
N TRP A 317 -22.70 3.37 10.19
CA TRP A 317 -23.75 4.38 10.10
C TRP A 317 -24.99 3.84 9.37
N VAL A 318 -24.81 3.24 8.20
CA VAL A 318 -25.94 2.74 7.38
C VAL A 318 -26.71 1.62 8.08
N ARG A 319 -26.00 0.65 8.70
CA ARG A 319 -26.64 -0.55 9.28
C ARG A 319 -27.09 -0.37 10.71
N TRP A 320 -26.31 0.37 11.50
CA TRP A 320 -26.48 0.43 12.95
C TRP A 320 -26.73 1.85 13.47
N GLN A 321 -26.74 2.87 12.59
CA GLN A 321 -26.89 4.28 12.94
C GLN A 321 -25.84 4.78 13.96
N PHE A 322 -24.65 4.18 13.93
CA PHE A 322 -23.51 4.58 14.76
C PHE A 322 -22.50 5.40 13.94
N PRO A 323 -22.53 6.75 14.01
CA PRO A 323 -21.67 7.58 13.19
C PRO A 323 -20.20 7.48 13.65
N ASN A 324 -19.27 7.44 12.70
CA ASN A 324 -17.82 7.36 12.92
C ASN A 324 -17.36 6.13 13.73
N CYS A 325 -18.17 5.07 13.82
CA CYS A 325 -17.78 3.82 14.47
C CYS A 325 -16.92 2.98 13.54
N ILE A 326 -15.67 2.70 13.93
CA ILE A 326 -14.71 1.98 13.08
C ILE A 326 -14.56 0.49 13.46
N GLY A 327 -15.44 -0.03 14.30
CA GLY A 327 -15.41 -1.42 14.76
C GLY A 327 -16.03 -1.60 16.13
N ALA A 328 -16.58 -2.78 16.39
CA ALA A 328 -17.00 -3.20 17.71
C ALA A 328 -15.94 -4.12 18.31
N SER A 329 -15.48 -3.85 19.53
CA SER A 329 -14.47 -4.66 20.20
C SER A 329 -15.07 -5.44 21.36
N ASP A 330 -14.78 -6.73 21.46
CA ASP A 330 -15.07 -7.53 22.65
C ASP A 330 -13.89 -8.42 23.04
N GLY A 331 -13.76 -8.66 24.34
CA GLY A 331 -12.67 -9.41 24.96
C GLY A 331 -13.17 -10.66 25.67
N LYS A 332 -12.67 -11.84 25.30
CA LYS A 332 -13.00 -13.11 25.95
C LYS A 332 -11.79 -13.71 26.68
N HIS A 333 -12.01 -14.09 27.94
CA HIS A 333 -11.05 -14.92 28.67
C HIS A 333 -11.12 -16.36 28.17
N ILE A 334 -10.03 -16.85 27.58
CA ILE A 334 -9.87 -18.25 27.20
C ILE A 334 -9.14 -18.94 28.33
N ALA A 335 -9.80 -19.91 28.97
CA ALA A 335 -9.19 -20.71 30.02
C ALA A 335 -8.03 -21.53 29.45
N ILE A 336 -6.89 -21.50 30.12
CA ILE A 336 -5.70 -22.27 29.78
C ILE A 336 -5.30 -23.15 30.95
N GLN A 337 -4.55 -24.22 30.67
CA GLN A 337 -3.86 -24.95 31.72
C GLN A 337 -2.71 -24.10 32.27
N ALA A 338 -2.50 -24.11 33.58
CA ALA A 338 -1.45 -23.35 34.25
C ALA A 338 -0.07 -23.65 33.63
N PRO A 339 0.60 -22.66 33.01
CA PRO A 339 1.92 -22.90 32.46
C PRO A 339 2.93 -23.15 33.57
N LYS A 340 3.84 -24.13 33.40
CA LYS A 340 4.92 -24.39 34.34
C LYS A 340 5.71 -23.09 34.58
N SER A 341 6.10 -22.84 35.83
CA SER A 341 6.81 -21.63 36.32
C SER A 341 6.13 -20.26 36.15
N SER A 342 4.85 -20.17 35.76
CA SER A 342 4.16 -18.89 35.51
C SER A 342 3.55 -18.18 36.73
N ARG A 343 3.67 -18.74 37.95
CA ARG A 343 3.07 -18.20 39.19
C ARG A 343 1.63 -17.71 38.97
N SER A 344 1.26 -16.52 39.45
CA SER A 344 -0.07 -15.92 39.29
C SER A 344 -0.26 -15.11 38.02
N LEU A 345 0.69 -15.15 37.06
CA LEU A 345 0.64 -14.23 35.92
C LEU A 345 -0.67 -14.36 35.12
N TYR A 346 -1.08 -15.58 34.74
CA TYR A 346 -2.33 -15.81 33.99
C TYR A 346 -3.58 -15.94 34.87
N TRP A 347 -3.46 -15.76 36.18
CA TRP A 347 -4.54 -16.00 37.12
C TRP A 347 -5.51 -14.81 37.15
N ASN A 348 -6.77 -15.06 36.81
CA ASN A 348 -7.79 -14.02 36.70
C ASN A 348 -8.69 -13.94 37.96
N TYR A 349 -9.55 -12.92 38.01
CA TYR A 349 -10.53 -12.70 39.08
C TYR A 349 -11.60 -13.79 39.18
N LYS A 350 -11.80 -14.58 38.11
CA LYS A 350 -12.67 -15.76 38.08
C LYS A 350 -11.99 -17.03 38.62
N LYS A 351 -10.81 -16.88 39.24
CA LYS A 351 -10.02 -17.98 39.82
C LYS A 351 -9.66 -19.06 38.80
N THR A 352 -9.38 -18.66 37.56
CA THR A 352 -8.88 -19.56 36.50
C THR A 352 -7.65 -18.96 35.83
N TYR A 353 -6.81 -19.81 35.26
CA TYR A 353 -5.74 -19.36 34.37
C TYR A 353 -6.34 -19.05 33.00
N SER A 354 -6.12 -17.85 32.47
CA SER A 354 -6.67 -17.45 31.16
C SER A 354 -5.78 -16.49 30.39
N ILE A 355 -5.87 -16.55 29.06
CA ILE A 355 -5.42 -15.48 28.15
C ILE A 355 -6.62 -14.65 27.70
N VAL A 356 -6.39 -13.38 27.34
CA VAL A 356 -7.44 -12.50 26.84
C VAL A 356 -7.34 -12.46 25.32
N LEU A 357 -8.39 -12.93 24.65
CA LEU A 357 -8.57 -12.73 23.22
C LEU A 357 -9.42 -11.48 23.03
N LEU A 358 -8.85 -10.44 22.44
CA LEU A 358 -9.54 -9.23 22.05
C LEU A 358 -9.80 -9.29 20.54
N ALA A 359 -11.06 -9.19 20.15
CA ALA A 359 -11.45 -9.16 18.75
C ALA A 359 -12.09 -7.83 18.42
N LEU A 360 -11.73 -7.28 17.26
CA LEU A 360 -12.38 -6.14 16.63
C LEU A 360 -13.13 -6.65 15.41
N VAL A 361 -14.43 -6.38 15.34
CA VAL A 361 -15.31 -6.82 14.24
C VAL A 361 -15.92 -5.65 13.49
N ASP A 362 -16.21 -5.88 12.21
CA ASP A 362 -16.91 -4.96 11.32
C ASP A 362 -18.45 -5.00 11.51
N PRO A 363 -19.23 -4.14 10.81
CA PRO A 363 -20.70 -4.13 10.85
C PRO A 363 -21.38 -5.43 10.39
N CYS A 364 -20.61 -6.31 9.74
CA CYS A 364 -21.05 -7.58 9.18
C CYS A 364 -20.59 -8.77 10.03
N TYR A 365 -20.05 -8.53 11.23
CA TYR A 365 -19.52 -9.52 12.15
C TYR A 365 -18.24 -10.23 11.68
N ASN A 366 -17.55 -9.71 10.67
CA ASN A 366 -16.25 -10.24 10.26
C ASN A 366 -15.15 -9.69 11.18
N PHE A 367 -14.20 -10.55 11.53
CA PHE A 367 -13.02 -10.13 12.29
C PHE A 367 -12.12 -9.23 11.44
N ILE A 368 -11.95 -7.98 11.87
CA ILE A 368 -11.00 -7.03 11.29
C ILE A 368 -9.61 -7.26 11.89
N MET A 369 -9.57 -7.51 13.20
CA MET A 369 -8.35 -7.75 13.95
C MET A 369 -8.65 -8.67 15.12
N VAL A 370 -7.77 -9.64 15.36
CA VAL A 370 -7.79 -10.46 16.58
C VAL A 370 -6.42 -10.33 17.22
N ASP A 371 -6.39 -9.84 18.45
CA ASP A 371 -5.19 -9.78 19.27
C ASP A 371 -5.32 -10.76 20.43
N VAL A 372 -4.24 -11.48 20.69
CA VAL A 372 -4.14 -12.38 21.83
C VAL A 372 -3.23 -11.70 22.84
N GLY A 373 -3.84 -10.87 23.68
CA GLY A 373 -3.17 -10.06 24.68
C GLY A 373 -2.63 -10.87 25.85
N GLY A 374 -1.62 -10.30 26.51
CA GLY A 374 -0.95 -10.86 27.68
C GLY A 374 -1.80 -10.90 28.96
N TYR A 375 -1.19 -11.54 29.96
CA TYR A 375 -1.73 -12.00 31.24
C TYR A 375 -2.58 -11.00 32.05
N GLY A 376 -3.68 -11.49 32.60
CA GLY A 376 -4.69 -10.71 33.33
C GLY A 376 -4.31 -10.26 34.74
N LYS A 377 -3.23 -9.50 34.90
CA LYS A 377 -2.96 -8.78 36.15
C LYS A 377 -3.69 -7.42 36.12
N LYS A 378 -4.74 -7.28 36.93
CA LYS A 378 -5.23 -5.95 37.33
C LYS A 378 -4.15 -5.28 38.19
N LEU A 379 -3.86 -4.00 37.92
CA LEU A 379 -3.38 -3.08 38.96
C LEU A 379 -4.50 -2.88 40.00
#